data_AF-A0A316FA14-F1
#
_entry.id   AF-A0A316FA14-F1
#
_cell.length_a   1.000
_cell.length_b   1.000
_cell.length_c   1.000
_cell.angle_alpha   90.00
_cell.angle_beta   90.00
_cell.angle_gamma   90.00
#
_symmetry.space_group_name_H-M   'P 1'
#
loop_
_entity.id
_entity.type
_entity.pdbx_description
1 polymer ?
#
loop_
_entity_poly.entity_id
_entity_poly.type
_entity_poly.pdbx_seq_one_letter_code
_entity_poly.pdbx_strand_id
1 'polypeptide(L)'
;MFCDQCGHALPDSAATVCPDCGASLNSTAETPAMAARRPVVPGRAARGPGWRAWLRATIGRNVAGTLAGIVGAWFGVPMVLLMAGVGGVVGGLAGVVSGTVVGVGVLDRLDTLLEFVFPLPVSSSELLPTAAAQIGGIVGGLIGMVNGALTLGWMTAVFPWQQLYAGDPLWPVSVLLGQVAVAVTVGALYVWWSAGTEAVRLRVGGARELSRREADWLLPILAEAGERLGLDALPRLLIDDRREPNASAGIRHIVINAGLLEQLDHDREQIAAVLAHELAHWRDGDAIAMAWAKGVALPLFLAFELADRALRAARIRPLQFLVRLLSWSVLATVRYGVLPAQATLWRAQEYRADAAAAAAGYQDGLRRTLAYLRGSFDGQRSGWDRTLLASHPPNELRLDRLEHDDRVYPLHEEHPLVRALPGWTGDSTVRKGW
;
A
#
# COMPACT_ATOMS: atom_id res chain seq x y z
N MET A 1 -9.98 26.56 0.09
CA MET A 1 -10.50 25.50 -0.82
C MET A 1 -9.46 24.40 -0.93
N PHE A 2 -9.81 23.18 -1.33
CA PHE A 2 -8.84 22.11 -1.55
C PHE A 2 -8.85 21.66 -3.02
N CYS A 3 -7.70 21.23 -3.52
CA CYS A 3 -7.59 20.62 -4.84
C CYS A 3 -8.33 19.28 -4.85
N ASP A 4 -9.23 19.10 -5.81
CA ASP A 4 -10.03 17.87 -6.00
C ASP A 4 -9.21 16.66 -6.46
N GLN A 5 -7.97 16.85 -6.91
CA GLN A 5 -7.07 15.81 -7.40
C GLN A 5 -6.06 15.31 -6.37
N CYS A 6 -5.56 16.19 -5.49
CA CYS A 6 -4.53 15.81 -4.50
C CYS A 6 -4.86 16.19 -3.05
N GLY A 7 -5.97 16.89 -2.81
CA GLY A 7 -6.36 17.36 -1.48
C GLY A 7 -5.48 18.51 -0.94
N HIS A 8 -4.65 19.13 -1.76
CA HIS A 8 -3.81 20.26 -1.33
C HIS A 8 -4.66 21.49 -1.00
N ALA A 9 -4.37 22.16 0.12
CA ALA A 9 -5.01 23.41 0.49
C ALA A 9 -4.62 24.51 -0.50
N LEU A 10 -5.60 25.21 -1.05
CA LEU A 10 -5.40 26.26 -2.04
C LEU A 10 -5.44 27.63 -1.37
N PRO A 11 -4.39 28.46 -1.53
CA PRO A 11 -4.25 29.73 -0.84
C PRO A 11 -5.25 30.80 -1.33
N ASP A 12 -5.72 30.72 -2.59
CA ASP A 12 -6.70 31.66 -3.17
C ASP A 12 -7.68 30.95 -4.12
N SER A 13 -8.90 31.49 -4.22
CA SER A 13 -9.93 31.00 -5.16
C SER A 13 -9.62 31.27 -6.64
N ALA A 14 -8.57 32.02 -6.93
CA ALA A 14 -8.15 32.42 -8.27
C ALA A 14 -7.06 31.52 -8.89
N ALA A 15 -6.50 30.56 -8.15
CA ALA A 15 -5.49 29.65 -8.68
C ALA A 15 -6.12 28.74 -9.75
N THR A 16 -5.62 28.81 -11.00
CA THR A 16 -6.07 27.96 -12.12
C THR A 16 -5.35 26.61 -12.18
N VAL A 17 -4.26 26.44 -11.44
CA VAL A 17 -3.46 25.22 -11.38
C VAL A 17 -3.03 24.97 -9.93
N CYS A 18 -3.17 23.72 -9.49
CA CYS A 18 -2.72 23.31 -8.16
C CYS A 18 -1.18 23.35 -8.09
N PRO A 19 -0.59 24.09 -7.14
CA PRO A 19 0.87 24.20 -7.02
C PRO A 19 1.56 22.89 -6.64
N ASP A 20 0.83 21.96 -6.02
CA ASP A 20 1.37 20.67 -5.55
C ASP A 20 1.32 19.59 -6.65
N CYS A 21 0.18 19.40 -7.31
CA CYS A 21 0.00 18.30 -8.27
C CYS A 21 -0.10 18.75 -9.74
N GLY A 22 -0.08 20.06 -10.02
CA GLY A 22 -0.18 20.60 -11.38
C GLY A 22 -1.56 20.43 -12.03
N ALA A 23 -2.58 19.97 -11.30
CA ALA A 23 -3.92 19.80 -11.85
C ALA A 23 -4.58 21.15 -12.15
N SER A 24 -5.26 21.27 -13.30
CA SER A 24 -6.07 22.46 -13.61
C SER A 24 -7.26 22.56 -12.65
N LEU A 25 -7.28 23.61 -11.85
CA LEU A 25 -8.36 23.95 -10.95
C LEU A 25 -9.42 24.69 -11.77
N ASN A 26 -10.39 23.94 -12.32
CA ASN A 26 -11.49 24.59 -13.04
C ASN A 26 -12.29 25.44 -12.04
N SER A 27 -12.29 26.75 -12.24
CA SER A 27 -13.02 27.77 -11.45
C SER A 27 -14.54 27.68 -11.57
N THR A 28 -15.10 26.53 -11.94
CA THR A 28 -16.53 26.33 -12.22
C THR A 28 -17.10 25.10 -11.56
N ALA A 29 -16.46 24.56 -10.52
CA ALA A 29 -17.22 23.83 -9.51
C ALA A 29 -18.02 24.87 -8.71
N GLU A 30 -19.03 25.49 -9.33
CA GLU A 30 -20.16 26.02 -8.57
C GLU A 30 -20.56 24.90 -7.62
N THR A 31 -20.42 25.15 -6.33
CA THR A 31 -21.18 24.41 -5.32
C THR A 31 -22.60 24.44 -5.88
N PRO A 32 -23.21 23.30 -6.29
CA PRO A 32 -24.46 23.37 -7.02
C PRO A 32 -25.41 24.10 -6.09
N ALA A 33 -25.90 25.26 -6.54
CA ALA A 33 -26.79 26.10 -5.78
C ALA A 33 -27.80 25.21 -5.05
N MET A 34 -28.13 25.55 -3.80
CA MET A 34 -29.16 24.91 -2.98
C MET A 34 -30.55 24.99 -3.67
N ALA A 35 -30.68 24.43 -4.87
CA ALA A 35 -31.94 24.12 -5.50
C ALA A 35 -32.55 23.02 -4.65
N ALA A 36 -33.70 23.30 -4.05
CA ALA A 36 -34.51 22.43 -3.19
C ALA A 36 -34.23 20.94 -3.41
N ARG A 37 -33.25 20.40 -2.67
CA ARG A 37 -32.82 19.01 -2.81
C ARG A 37 -33.83 18.14 -2.10
N ARG A 38 -34.23 17.04 -2.74
CA ARG A 38 -35.12 16.06 -2.12
C ARG A 38 -34.46 15.52 -0.85
N PRO A 39 -35.19 15.40 0.27
CA PRO A 39 -34.64 14.81 1.48
C PRO A 39 -34.12 13.41 1.17
N VAL A 40 -32.92 13.10 1.64
CA VAL A 40 -32.34 11.77 1.51
C VAL A 40 -33.18 10.82 2.35
N VAL A 41 -34.03 10.02 1.70
CA VAL A 41 -34.90 9.06 2.40
C VAL A 41 -34.08 7.83 2.81
N PRO A 42 -33.93 7.52 4.10
CA PRO A 42 -33.30 6.29 4.56
C PRO A 42 -34.10 5.08 4.03
N GLY A 43 -33.43 4.12 3.38
CA GLY A 43 -34.04 2.84 3.00
C GLY A 43 -34.17 2.56 1.50
N ARG A 44 -33.99 3.55 0.60
CA ARG A 44 -33.67 3.23 -0.80
C ARG A 44 -32.17 2.95 -0.90
N ALA A 45 -31.83 1.66 -0.95
CA ALA A 45 -30.46 1.22 -1.16
C ALA A 45 -29.85 1.99 -2.34
N ALA A 46 -28.77 2.74 -2.10
CA ALA A 46 -28.00 3.28 -3.19
C ALA A 46 -27.67 2.11 -4.13
N ARG A 47 -28.16 2.20 -5.38
CA ARG A 47 -27.45 1.54 -6.48
C ARG A 47 -26.03 2.07 -6.32
N GLY A 48 -25.06 1.19 -6.04
CA GLY A 48 -23.67 1.60 -5.80
C GLY A 48 -23.16 2.56 -6.88
N PRO A 49 -21.98 3.17 -6.70
CA PRO A 49 -21.46 4.23 -7.57
C PRO A 49 -21.74 3.94 -9.06
N GLY A 50 -22.23 4.93 -9.81
CA GLY A 50 -22.68 4.73 -11.20
C GLY A 50 -21.60 4.13 -12.11
N TRP A 51 -21.97 3.55 -13.26
CA TRP A 51 -21.02 2.85 -14.15
C TRP A 51 -19.79 3.68 -14.56
N ARG A 52 -19.92 5.01 -14.64
CA ARG A 52 -18.80 5.93 -14.90
C ARG A 52 -17.80 5.99 -13.75
N ALA A 53 -18.25 5.86 -12.51
CA ALA A 53 -17.37 5.76 -11.35
C ALA A 53 -16.65 4.39 -11.34
N TRP A 54 -17.30 3.31 -11.77
CA TRP A 54 -16.64 2.02 -11.97
C TRP A 54 -15.52 2.08 -13.00
N LEU A 55 -15.80 2.65 -14.18
CA LEU A 55 -14.79 2.77 -15.24
C LEU A 55 -13.62 3.69 -14.83
N ARG A 56 -13.92 4.83 -14.19
CA ARG A 56 -12.87 5.73 -13.68
C ARG A 56 -12.07 5.13 -12.53
N ALA A 57 -12.65 4.22 -11.75
CA ALA A 57 -11.99 3.62 -10.59
C ALA A 57 -11.14 2.37 -10.92
N THR A 58 -11.10 1.91 -12.17
CA THR A 58 -10.35 0.72 -12.60
C THR A 58 -9.03 1.11 -13.28
N ILE A 59 -8.81 0.71 -14.54
CA ILE A 59 -7.53 0.85 -15.24
C ILE A 59 -7.02 2.30 -15.23
N GLY A 60 -7.91 3.25 -15.50
CA GLY A 60 -7.54 4.66 -15.62
C GLY A 60 -7.14 5.33 -14.31
N ARG A 61 -7.47 4.75 -13.15
CA ARG A 61 -7.18 5.39 -11.85
C ARG A 61 -5.71 5.30 -11.47
N ASN A 62 -5.08 4.16 -11.72
CA ASN A 62 -3.66 3.94 -11.44
C ASN A 62 -3.05 2.96 -12.45
N VAL A 63 -2.56 3.51 -13.55
CA VAL A 63 -1.91 2.74 -14.61
C VAL A 63 -0.63 2.09 -14.08
N ALA A 64 0.20 2.82 -13.34
CA ALA A 64 1.46 2.30 -12.79
C ALA A 64 1.21 1.12 -11.85
N GLY A 65 0.28 1.27 -10.90
CA GLY A 65 -0.10 0.21 -9.97
C GLY A 65 -0.75 -0.99 -10.66
N THR A 66 -1.57 -0.75 -11.68
CA THR A 66 -2.18 -1.82 -12.50
C THR A 66 -1.11 -2.60 -13.25
N LEU A 67 -0.17 -1.92 -13.92
CA LEU A 67 0.95 -2.55 -14.62
C LEU A 67 1.85 -3.33 -13.68
N ALA A 68 2.20 -2.77 -12.51
CA ALA A 68 3.00 -3.47 -11.51
C ALA A 68 2.30 -4.74 -11.00
N GLY A 69 0.99 -4.70 -10.78
CA GLY A 69 0.18 -5.87 -10.41
C GLY A 69 0.17 -6.94 -11.51
N ILE A 70 -0.02 -6.54 -12.77
CA ILE A 70 -0.04 -7.46 -13.91
C ILE A 70 1.33 -8.12 -14.09
N VAL A 71 2.40 -7.32 -14.16
CA VAL A 71 3.78 -7.82 -14.33
C VAL A 71 4.16 -8.75 -13.18
N GLY A 72 3.91 -8.32 -11.94
CA GLY A 72 4.24 -9.09 -10.74
C GLY A 72 3.50 -10.42 -10.63
N ALA A 73 2.28 -10.53 -11.17
CA ALA A 73 1.46 -11.74 -11.03
C ALA A 73 1.52 -12.69 -12.24
N TRP A 74 1.64 -12.17 -13.46
CA TRP A 74 1.44 -12.97 -14.68
C TRP A 74 2.72 -13.24 -15.47
N PHE A 75 3.80 -12.48 -15.21
CA PHE A 75 5.08 -12.59 -15.94
C PHE A 75 6.18 -13.27 -15.12
N GLY A 76 5.81 -14.05 -14.10
CA GLY A 76 6.74 -14.92 -13.38
C GLY A 76 7.76 -14.22 -12.49
N VAL A 77 7.57 -12.93 -12.15
CA VAL A 77 8.53 -12.16 -11.33
C VAL A 77 8.92 -12.85 -10.02
N PRO A 78 7.99 -13.43 -9.21
CA PRO A 78 8.38 -14.17 -8.00
C PRO A 78 9.22 -15.41 -8.29
N MET A 79 9.02 -16.06 -9.45
CA MET A 79 9.82 -17.22 -9.85
C MET A 79 11.22 -16.80 -10.27
N VAL A 80 11.33 -15.71 -11.05
CA VAL A 80 12.63 -15.13 -11.44
C VAL A 80 13.44 -14.76 -10.21
N LEU A 81 12.83 -14.07 -9.25
CA LEU A 81 13.49 -13.72 -7.98
C LEU A 81 13.89 -14.98 -7.20
N LEU A 82 12.99 -15.97 -7.09
CA LEU A 82 13.29 -17.22 -6.39
C LEU A 82 14.50 -17.93 -7.00
N MET A 83 14.52 -18.08 -8.33
CA MET A 83 15.61 -18.74 -9.05
C MET A 83 16.92 -17.93 -9.00
N ALA A 84 16.85 -16.60 -9.00
CA ALA A 84 18.02 -15.77 -8.75
C ALA A 84 18.58 -15.99 -7.33
N GLY A 85 17.72 -16.12 -6.30
CA GLY A 85 18.17 -16.45 -4.95
C GLY A 85 18.81 -17.84 -4.86
N VAL A 86 18.20 -18.86 -5.47
CA VAL A 86 18.75 -20.22 -5.56
C VAL A 86 20.11 -20.20 -6.27
N GLY A 87 20.18 -19.51 -7.41
CA GLY A 87 21.40 -19.35 -8.19
C GLY A 87 22.49 -18.64 -7.39
N GLY A 88 22.14 -17.64 -6.59
CA GLY A 88 23.07 -16.97 -5.71
C GLY A 88 23.65 -17.89 -4.63
N VAL A 89 22.82 -18.72 -4.01
CA VAL A 89 23.30 -19.69 -3.01
C VAL A 89 24.21 -20.74 -3.65
N VAL A 90 23.77 -21.37 -4.74
CA VAL A 90 24.54 -22.43 -5.42
C VAL A 90 25.83 -21.86 -6.02
N GLY A 91 25.73 -20.73 -6.70
CA GLY A 91 26.87 -20.03 -7.28
C GLY A 91 27.85 -19.57 -6.21
N GLY A 92 27.36 -19.08 -5.07
CA GLY A 92 28.21 -18.69 -3.95
C GLY A 92 28.98 -19.86 -3.36
N LEU A 93 28.31 -21.00 -3.12
CA LEU A 93 28.97 -22.21 -2.63
C LEU A 93 30.03 -22.73 -3.62
N ALA A 94 29.69 -22.81 -4.92
CA ALA A 94 30.64 -23.21 -5.96
C ALA A 94 31.81 -22.21 -6.08
N GLY A 95 31.51 -20.92 -5.94
CA GLY A 95 32.48 -19.83 -5.97
C GLY A 95 33.46 -19.88 -4.81
N VAL A 96 33.02 -20.24 -3.59
CA VAL A 96 33.92 -20.44 -2.44
C VAL A 96 34.90 -21.58 -2.75
N VAL A 97 34.40 -22.71 -3.25
CA VAL A 97 35.24 -23.88 -3.58
C VAL A 97 36.22 -23.58 -4.71
N SER A 98 35.78 -22.86 -5.75
CA SER A 98 36.68 -22.49 -6.86
C SER A 98 37.68 -21.41 -6.45
N GLY A 99 37.23 -20.42 -5.67
CA GLY A 99 38.04 -19.29 -5.22
C GLY A 99 39.11 -19.66 -4.20
N THR A 100 38.85 -20.64 -3.32
CA THR A 100 39.89 -21.18 -2.43
C THR A 100 41.01 -21.84 -3.23
N VAL A 101 40.66 -22.64 -4.24
CA VAL A 101 41.64 -23.31 -5.12
C VAL A 101 42.45 -22.30 -5.93
N VAL A 102 41.80 -21.28 -6.50
CA VAL A 102 42.50 -20.21 -7.26
C VAL A 102 43.34 -19.32 -6.34
N GLY A 103 42.85 -18.97 -5.15
CA GLY A 103 43.55 -18.11 -4.20
C GLY A 103 44.89 -18.69 -3.74
N VAL A 104 44.94 -20.01 -3.51
CA VAL A 104 46.18 -20.73 -3.21
C VAL A 104 47.12 -20.71 -4.41
N GLY A 105 46.62 -21.01 -5.61
CA GLY A 105 47.44 -21.00 -6.84
C GLY A 105 47.97 -19.63 -7.28
N VAL A 106 47.37 -18.52 -6.82
CA VAL A 106 47.86 -17.16 -7.06
C VAL A 106 49.10 -16.83 -6.21
N LEU A 107 49.15 -17.31 -4.96
CA LEU A 107 50.36 -17.17 -4.14
C LEU A 107 51.53 -17.97 -4.72
N ASP A 108 51.29 -19.18 -5.24
CA ASP A 108 52.35 -19.98 -5.86
C ASP A 108 53.00 -19.27 -7.06
N ARG A 109 52.21 -18.52 -7.85
CA ARG A 109 52.73 -17.72 -8.97
C ARG A 109 53.46 -16.46 -8.51
N LEU A 110 53.01 -15.85 -7.41
CA LEU A 110 53.70 -14.72 -6.78
C LEU A 110 55.03 -15.16 -6.17
N ASP A 111 55.09 -16.36 -5.58
CA ASP A 111 56.34 -16.97 -5.12
C ASP A 111 57.31 -17.17 -6.28
N THR A 112 56.82 -17.67 -7.43
CA THR A 112 57.65 -17.84 -8.63
C THR A 112 58.22 -16.50 -9.14
N LEU A 113 57.45 -15.42 -9.07
CA LEU A 113 57.90 -14.08 -9.47
C LEU A 113 58.81 -13.42 -8.43
N LEU A 114 58.52 -13.60 -7.14
CA LEU A 114 59.34 -13.07 -6.05
C LEU A 114 60.69 -13.78 -6.01
N GLU A 115 60.74 -15.10 -6.19
CA GLU A 115 62.00 -15.85 -6.29
C GLU A 115 62.86 -15.37 -7.47
N PHE A 116 62.22 -14.96 -8.58
CA PHE A 116 62.91 -14.38 -9.74
C PHE A 116 63.48 -12.97 -9.48
N VAL A 117 62.80 -12.13 -8.70
CA VAL A 117 63.19 -10.71 -8.48
C VAL A 117 64.01 -10.52 -7.19
N PHE A 118 63.70 -11.27 -6.13
CA PHE A 118 64.31 -11.25 -4.81
C PHE A 118 64.32 -12.67 -4.20
N PRO A 119 65.44 -13.42 -4.26
CA PRO A 119 65.52 -14.76 -3.71
C PRO A 119 65.46 -14.71 -2.17
N LEU A 120 64.25 -14.75 -1.62
CA LEU A 120 63.99 -14.85 -0.19
C LEU A 120 63.91 -16.33 0.22
N PRO A 121 64.44 -16.72 1.40
CA PRO A 121 64.48 -18.11 1.85
C PRO A 121 63.14 -18.62 2.43
N VAL A 122 62.04 -17.88 2.25
CA VAL A 122 60.73 -18.21 2.84
C VAL A 122 59.65 -17.95 1.79
N SER A 123 58.79 -18.93 1.53
CA SER A 123 57.72 -18.77 0.55
C SER A 123 56.54 -17.98 1.14
N SER A 124 55.88 -17.15 0.34
CA SER A 124 54.66 -16.44 0.76
C SER A 124 53.49 -17.41 1.01
N SER A 125 53.52 -18.57 0.33
CA SER A 125 52.65 -19.72 0.59
C SER A 125 52.85 -20.37 1.97
N GLU A 126 54.02 -20.23 2.61
CA GLU A 126 54.26 -20.69 3.99
C GLU A 126 53.88 -19.65 5.06
N LEU A 127 53.95 -18.37 4.71
CA LEU A 127 53.69 -17.27 5.65
C LEU A 127 52.18 -16.98 5.83
N LEU A 128 51.37 -17.09 4.77
CA LEU A 128 49.95 -16.73 4.79
C LEU A 128 49.02 -17.68 3.96
N PRO A 129 49.19 -19.03 3.99
CA PRO A 129 48.39 -19.95 3.16
C PRO A 129 46.90 -19.89 3.47
N THR A 130 46.57 -19.76 4.75
CA THR A 130 45.19 -19.67 5.22
C THR A 130 44.54 -18.36 4.82
N ALA A 131 45.30 -17.26 4.79
CA ALA A 131 44.76 -15.95 4.41
C ALA A 131 44.43 -15.89 2.91
N ALA A 132 45.27 -16.41 2.03
CA ALA A 132 44.97 -16.44 0.60
C ALA A 132 43.83 -17.39 0.23
N ALA A 133 43.75 -18.56 0.88
CA ALA A 133 42.59 -19.45 0.71
C ALA A 133 41.30 -18.78 1.22
N GLN A 134 41.34 -18.08 2.36
CA GLN A 134 40.19 -17.36 2.92
C GLN A 134 39.77 -16.19 2.03
N ILE A 135 40.72 -15.35 1.59
CA ILE A 135 40.44 -14.21 0.70
C ILE A 135 39.90 -14.71 -0.64
N GLY A 136 40.56 -15.72 -1.24
CA GLY A 136 40.13 -16.34 -2.48
C GLY A 136 38.74 -16.96 -2.35
N GLY A 137 38.45 -17.65 -1.25
CA GLY A 137 37.13 -18.22 -0.96
C GLY A 137 36.05 -17.15 -0.79
N ILE A 138 36.31 -16.06 -0.08
CA ILE A 138 35.36 -14.95 0.08
C ILE A 138 35.08 -14.27 -1.25
N VAL A 139 36.14 -13.90 -2.00
CA VAL A 139 36.01 -13.22 -3.29
C VAL A 139 35.33 -14.12 -4.31
N GLY A 140 35.77 -15.38 -4.42
CA GLY A 140 35.15 -16.38 -5.28
C GLY A 140 33.69 -16.63 -4.92
N GLY A 141 33.37 -16.70 -3.62
CA GLY A 141 32.00 -16.82 -3.13
C GLY A 141 31.11 -15.65 -3.53
N LEU A 142 31.58 -14.41 -3.40
CA LEU A 142 30.83 -13.22 -3.81
C LEU A 142 30.60 -13.18 -5.33
N ILE A 143 31.65 -13.43 -6.12
CA ILE A 143 31.56 -13.48 -7.59
C ILE A 143 30.61 -14.59 -8.02
N GLY A 144 30.77 -15.78 -7.45
CA GLY A 144 29.93 -16.94 -7.72
C GLY A 144 28.47 -16.67 -7.37
N MET A 145 28.20 -16.03 -6.24
CA MET A 145 26.84 -15.65 -5.83
C MET A 145 26.20 -14.68 -6.84
N VAL A 146 26.91 -13.62 -7.23
CA VAL A 146 26.36 -12.67 -8.23
C VAL A 146 26.14 -13.36 -9.57
N ASN A 147 27.13 -14.11 -10.07
CA ASN A 147 27.04 -14.78 -11.36
C ASN A 147 25.94 -15.84 -11.38
N GLY A 148 25.84 -16.66 -10.33
CA GLY A 148 24.80 -17.67 -10.20
C GLY A 148 23.40 -17.06 -10.13
N ALA A 149 23.23 -15.96 -9.38
CA ALA A 149 21.97 -15.24 -9.29
C ALA A 149 21.55 -14.65 -10.64
N LEU A 150 22.48 -13.97 -11.33
CA LEU A 150 22.23 -13.41 -12.66
C LEU A 150 21.91 -14.51 -13.68
N THR A 151 22.65 -15.62 -13.67
CA THR A 151 22.47 -16.73 -14.61
C THR A 151 21.10 -17.38 -14.45
N LEU A 152 20.75 -17.85 -13.25
CA LEU A 152 19.46 -18.52 -13.06
C LEU A 152 18.27 -17.55 -13.15
N GLY A 153 18.43 -16.31 -12.68
CA GLY A 153 17.43 -15.26 -12.86
C GLY A 153 17.17 -14.98 -14.33
N TRP A 154 18.22 -14.76 -15.13
CA TRP A 154 18.13 -14.53 -16.57
C TRP A 154 17.53 -15.72 -17.32
N MET A 155 18.02 -16.94 -17.05
CA MET A 155 17.47 -18.15 -17.68
C MET A 155 15.97 -18.27 -17.39
N THR A 156 15.55 -18.08 -16.15
CA THR A 156 14.13 -18.15 -15.78
C THR A 156 13.30 -17.06 -16.48
N ALA A 157 13.86 -15.85 -16.61
CA ALA A 157 13.18 -14.73 -17.23
C ALA A 157 13.08 -14.84 -18.75
N VAL A 158 14.06 -15.46 -19.42
CA VAL A 158 14.24 -15.39 -20.88
C VAL A 158 13.98 -16.72 -21.58
N PHE A 159 14.37 -17.84 -20.98
CA PHE A 159 14.24 -19.17 -21.60
C PHE A 159 12.81 -19.50 -22.05
N PRO A 160 11.74 -19.26 -21.26
CA PRO A 160 10.37 -19.51 -21.72
C PRO A 160 10.02 -18.76 -23.00
N TRP A 161 10.48 -17.51 -23.15
CA TRP A 161 10.22 -16.69 -24.34
C TRP A 161 11.04 -17.15 -25.54
N GLN A 162 12.28 -17.60 -25.32
CA GLN A 162 13.11 -18.20 -26.37
C GLN A 162 12.47 -19.49 -26.91
N GLN A 163 11.92 -20.33 -26.03
CA GLN A 163 11.21 -21.54 -26.44
C GLN A 163 9.95 -21.22 -27.26
N LEU A 164 9.20 -20.19 -26.88
CA LEU A 164 8.05 -19.73 -27.67
C LEU A 164 8.49 -19.24 -29.06
N TYR A 165 9.52 -18.39 -29.11
CA TYR A 165 10.04 -17.84 -30.37
C TYR A 165 10.60 -18.92 -31.30
N ALA A 166 11.27 -19.93 -30.74
CA ALA A 166 11.81 -21.06 -31.50
C ALA A 166 10.71 -21.94 -32.12
N GLY A 167 9.53 -22.01 -31.49
CA GLY A 167 8.36 -22.67 -32.07
C GLY A 167 7.72 -21.83 -33.17
N ASP A 168 7.45 -20.56 -32.89
CA ASP A 168 6.89 -19.58 -33.83
C ASP A 168 7.25 -18.15 -33.38
N PRO A 169 7.81 -17.30 -34.27
CA PRO A 169 8.16 -15.92 -33.94
C PRO A 169 7.00 -15.05 -33.42
N LEU A 170 5.74 -15.40 -33.71
CA LEU A 170 4.55 -14.67 -33.25
C LEU A 170 4.06 -15.12 -31.86
N TRP A 171 4.47 -16.29 -31.38
CA TRP A 171 4.01 -16.82 -30.08
C TRP A 171 4.37 -15.94 -28.88
N PRO A 172 5.58 -15.35 -28.76
CA PRO A 172 5.90 -14.45 -27.65
C PRO A 172 4.91 -13.28 -27.54
N VAL A 173 4.61 -12.61 -28.65
CA VAL A 173 3.65 -11.49 -28.67
C VAL A 173 2.24 -11.98 -28.33
N SER A 174 1.84 -13.13 -28.87
CA SER A 174 0.53 -13.72 -28.65
C SER A 174 0.30 -14.09 -27.18
N VAL A 175 1.30 -14.70 -26.54
CA VAL A 175 1.27 -15.04 -25.11
C VAL A 175 1.28 -13.79 -24.25
N LEU A 176 2.09 -12.78 -24.58
CA LEU A 176 2.12 -11.52 -23.84
C LEU A 176 0.76 -10.81 -23.87
N LEU A 177 0.15 -10.68 -25.05
CA LEU A 177 -1.18 -10.08 -25.20
C LEU A 177 -2.25 -10.93 -24.50
N GLY A 178 -2.16 -12.25 -24.62
CA GLY A 178 -3.05 -13.19 -23.94
C GLY A 178 -2.98 -13.06 -22.41
N GLN A 179 -1.78 -12.98 -21.83
CA GLN A 179 -1.59 -12.80 -20.39
C GLN A 179 -2.16 -11.47 -19.90
N VAL A 180 -1.93 -10.37 -20.62
CA VAL A 180 -2.52 -9.07 -20.28
C VAL A 180 -4.04 -9.12 -20.37
N ALA A 181 -4.60 -9.72 -21.42
CA ALA A 181 -6.04 -9.87 -21.59
C ALA A 181 -6.67 -10.71 -20.48
N VAL A 182 -6.04 -11.82 -20.11
CA VAL A 182 -6.45 -12.67 -18.98
C VAL A 182 -6.40 -11.87 -17.67
N ALA A 183 -5.31 -11.15 -17.41
CA ALA A 183 -5.15 -10.36 -16.18
C ALA A 183 -6.23 -9.28 -16.03
N VAL A 184 -6.53 -8.55 -17.11
CA VAL A 184 -7.60 -7.54 -17.16
C VAL A 184 -8.98 -8.19 -16.96
N THR A 185 -9.23 -9.33 -17.60
CA THR A 185 -10.50 -10.07 -17.48
C THR A 185 -10.71 -10.58 -16.06
N VAL A 186 -9.70 -11.20 -15.46
CA VAL A 186 -9.72 -11.65 -14.06
C VAL A 186 -9.91 -10.46 -13.11
N GLY A 187 -9.25 -9.32 -13.38
CA GLY A 187 -9.47 -8.07 -12.67
C GLY A 187 -10.94 -7.64 -12.69
N ALA A 188 -11.56 -7.59 -13.86
CA ALA A 188 -12.96 -7.19 -14.03
C ALA A 188 -13.91 -8.17 -13.33
N LEU A 189 -13.68 -9.48 -13.49
CA LEU A 189 -14.47 -10.53 -12.84
C LEU A 189 -14.35 -10.45 -11.31
N TYR A 190 -13.16 -10.17 -10.78
CA TYR A 190 -12.95 -10.03 -9.35
C TYR A 190 -13.65 -8.81 -8.77
N VAL A 191 -13.67 -7.67 -9.47
CA VAL A 191 -14.45 -6.49 -9.05
C VAL A 191 -15.94 -6.81 -9.06
N TRP A 192 -16.44 -7.44 -10.13
CA TRP A 192 -17.84 -7.86 -10.24
C TRP A 192 -18.24 -8.79 -9.11
N TRP A 193 -17.45 -9.83 -8.85
CA TRP A 193 -17.66 -10.77 -7.74
C TRP A 193 -17.59 -10.05 -6.39
N SER A 194 -16.61 -9.17 -6.20
CA SER A 194 -16.42 -8.42 -4.95
C SER A 194 -17.63 -7.57 -4.61
N ALA A 195 -18.20 -6.88 -5.60
CA ALA A 195 -19.42 -6.12 -5.42
C ALA A 195 -20.63 -7.04 -5.19
N GLY A 196 -20.80 -8.07 -6.02
CA GLY A 196 -21.94 -9.00 -5.94
C GLY A 196 -22.03 -9.73 -4.59
N THR A 197 -20.88 -10.04 -3.99
CA THR A 197 -20.80 -10.80 -2.73
C THR A 197 -20.54 -9.95 -1.50
N GLU A 198 -20.42 -8.62 -1.63
CA GLU A 198 -20.00 -7.74 -0.55
C GLU A 198 -20.81 -7.91 0.73
N ALA A 199 -22.14 -7.85 0.65
CA ALA A 199 -23.02 -7.97 1.81
C ALA A 199 -22.85 -9.31 2.55
N VAL A 200 -22.64 -10.40 1.81
CA VAL A 200 -22.39 -11.73 2.38
C VAL A 200 -21.04 -11.76 3.07
N ARG A 201 -19.98 -11.26 2.41
CA ARG A 201 -18.62 -11.22 2.97
C ARG A 201 -18.55 -10.38 4.24
N LEU A 202 -19.26 -9.25 4.29
CA LEU A 202 -19.35 -8.40 5.48
C LEU A 202 -20.05 -9.13 6.64
N ARG A 203 -21.18 -9.79 6.38
CA ARG A 203 -21.90 -10.57 7.40
C ARG A 203 -21.08 -11.75 7.93
N VAL A 204 -20.41 -12.49 7.06
CA VAL A 204 -19.49 -13.57 7.46
C VAL A 204 -18.31 -13.02 8.26
N GLY A 205 -17.88 -11.80 7.95
CA GLY A 205 -16.86 -11.06 8.69
C GLY A 205 -17.31 -10.55 10.06
N GLY A 206 -18.59 -10.70 10.44
CA GLY A 206 -19.12 -10.24 11.74
C GLY A 206 -19.86 -8.90 11.70
N ALA A 207 -19.90 -8.22 10.55
CA ALA A 207 -20.69 -7.00 10.43
C ALA A 207 -22.20 -7.31 10.46
N ARG A 208 -22.94 -6.57 11.26
CA ARG A 208 -24.39 -6.72 11.43
C ARG A 208 -25.12 -5.42 11.08
N GLU A 209 -26.42 -5.54 10.93
CA GLU A 209 -27.30 -4.38 10.81
C GLU A 209 -27.35 -3.62 12.15
N LEU A 210 -27.58 -2.31 12.05
CA LEU A 210 -27.74 -1.43 13.20
C LEU A 210 -28.98 -1.85 14.02
N SER A 211 -28.85 -1.83 15.34
CA SER A 211 -29.99 -1.86 16.25
C SER A 211 -30.81 -0.58 16.09
N ARG A 212 -32.04 -0.56 16.61
CA ARG A 212 -32.91 0.63 16.54
C ARG A 212 -32.24 1.87 17.12
N ARG A 213 -31.60 1.73 18.29
CA ARG A 213 -30.92 2.84 18.98
C ARG A 213 -29.71 3.35 18.19
N GLU A 214 -28.91 2.43 17.63
CA GLU A 214 -27.77 2.79 16.79
C GLU A 214 -28.23 3.47 15.50
N ALA A 215 -29.31 2.99 14.88
CA ALA A 215 -29.88 3.58 13.67
C ALA A 215 -30.44 4.99 13.93
N ASP A 216 -31.18 5.18 15.02
CA ASP A 216 -31.76 6.47 15.42
C ASP A 216 -30.68 7.54 15.66
N TRP A 217 -29.47 7.13 16.02
CA TRP A 217 -28.35 8.04 16.29
C TRP A 217 -27.40 8.22 15.11
N LEU A 218 -26.96 7.13 14.45
CA LEU A 218 -25.94 7.18 13.40
C LEU A 218 -26.50 7.57 12.04
N LEU A 219 -27.72 7.12 11.68
CA LEU A 219 -28.26 7.42 10.35
C LEU A 219 -28.52 8.91 10.12
N PRO A 220 -29.01 9.70 11.09
CA PRO A 220 -29.11 11.16 10.92
C PRO A 220 -27.75 11.82 10.73
N ILE A 221 -26.70 11.37 11.43
CA ILE A 221 -25.34 11.89 11.29
C ILE A 221 -24.81 11.59 9.88
N LEU A 222 -24.97 10.36 9.41
CA LEU A 222 -24.58 9.96 8.06
C LEU A 222 -25.34 10.75 6.98
N ALA A 223 -26.64 10.98 7.20
CA ALA A 223 -27.47 11.75 6.28
C ALA A 223 -27.01 13.20 6.17
N GLU A 224 -26.78 13.86 7.31
CA GLU A 224 -26.26 15.23 7.36
C GLU A 224 -24.89 15.33 6.65
N ALA A 225 -23.97 14.40 6.95
CA ALA A 225 -22.66 14.38 6.30
C ALA A 225 -22.76 14.20 4.79
N GLY A 226 -23.64 13.32 4.33
CA GLY A 226 -23.89 13.12 2.90
C GLY A 226 -24.51 14.32 2.21
N GLU A 227 -25.44 15.03 2.87
CA GLU A 227 -26.03 16.26 2.35
C GLU A 227 -24.98 17.36 2.19
N ARG A 228 -24.11 17.56 3.18
CA ARG A 228 -23.01 18.53 3.12
C ARG A 228 -21.97 18.18 2.06
N LEU A 229 -21.72 16.90 1.83
CA LEU A 229 -20.88 16.40 0.73
C LEU A 229 -21.58 16.44 -0.64
N GLY A 230 -22.86 16.80 -0.69
CA GLY A 230 -23.65 16.88 -1.91
C GLY A 230 -23.93 15.54 -2.59
N LEU A 231 -24.09 14.48 -1.80
CA LEU A 231 -24.37 13.13 -2.31
C LEU A 231 -25.86 12.94 -2.60
N ASP A 232 -26.17 12.38 -3.76
CA ASP A 232 -27.55 12.04 -4.16
C ASP A 232 -28.07 10.74 -3.51
N ALA A 233 -27.16 9.92 -3.00
CA ALA A 233 -27.46 8.62 -2.42
C ALA A 233 -26.45 8.28 -1.33
N LEU A 234 -26.85 7.41 -0.39
CA LEU A 234 -26.01 6.97 0.73
C LEU A 234 -25.78 5.47 0.71
N PRO A 235 -24.57 5.01 1.08
CA PRO A 235 -24.30 3.60 1.30
C PRO A 235 -25.08 3.09 2.52
N ARG A 236 -25.28 1.76 2.59
CA ARG A 236 -25.82 1.13 3.79
C ARG A 236 -24.79 1.16 4.90
N LEU A 237 -25.17 1.64 6.08
CA LEU A 237 -24.31 1.60 7.26
C LEU A 237 -24.51 0.28 8.02
N LEU A 238 -23.41 -0.38 8.33
CA LEU A 238 -23.35 -1.58 9.18
C LEU A 238 -22.45 -1.29 10.39
N ILE A 239 -22.62 -2.08 11.45
CA ILE A 239 -21.76 -2.04 12.62
C ILE A 239 -21.06 -3.38 12.81
N ASP A 240 -19.81 -3.34 13.24
CA ASP A 240 -19.02 -4.52 13.64
C ASP A 240 -18.70 -4.40 15.13
N ASP A 241 -19.05 -5.42 15.92
CA ASP A 241 -18.95 -5.36 17.39
C ASP A 241 -17.51 -5.53 17.92
N ARG A 242 -16.51 -5.56 17.04
CA ARG A 242 -15.10 -5.55 17.41
C ARG A 242 -14.69 -4.28 18.17
N ARG A 243 -13.77 -4.46 19.13
CA ARG A 243 -13.26 -3.39 20.00
C ARG A 243 -12.10 -2.61 19.38
N GLU A 244 -11.53 -3.09 18.29
CA GLU A 244 -10.52 -2.30 17.56
C GLU A 244 -11.19 -1.10 16.88
N PRO A 245 -10.63 0.12 17.02
CA PRO A 245 -11.16 1.32 16.38
C PRO A 245 -10.97 1.23 14.87
N ASN A 246 -12.08 1.28 14.14
CA ASN A 246 -12.06 1.13 12.69
C ASN A 246 -13.33 1.69 12.04
N ALA A 247 -13.18 2.32 10.88
CA ALA A 247 -14.24 2.57 9.92
C ALA A 247 -13.74 2.21 8.51
N SER A 248 -14.67 1.80 7.64
CA SER A 248 -14.31 1.52 6.25
C SER A 248 -15.45 1.65 5.26
N ALA A 249 -15.15 2.33 4.15
CA ALA A 249 -15.96 2.38 2.96
C ALA A 249 -15.76 1.13 2.08
N GLY A 250 -16.85 0.45 1.80
CA GLY A 250 -16.97 -0.58 0.79
C GLY A 250 -17.49 -0.04 -0.55
N ILE A 251 -17.89 -0.94 -1.44
CA ILE A 251 -18.49 -0.59 -2.74
C ILE A 251 -19.94 -0.09 -2.54
N ARG A 252 -20.70 -0.69 -1.61
CA ARG A 252 -22.11 -0.36 -1.35
C ARG A 252 -22.43 -0.11 0.12
N HIS A 253 -21.47 -0.31 1.00
CA HIS A 253 -21.65 -0.27 2.44
C HIS A 253 -20.58 0.59 3.09
N ILE A 254 -20.88 1.22 4.21
CA ILE A 254 -19.89 1.70 5.18
C ILE A 254 -20.02 0.80 6.41
N VAL A 255 -18.90 0.42 7.00
CA VAL A 255 -18.86 -0.37 8.24
C VAL A 255 -18.11 0.44 9.28
N ILE A 256 -18.71 0.61 10.46
CA ILE A 256 -18.08 1.25 11.61
C ILE A 256 -17.96 0.23 12.75
N ASN A 257 -16.82 0.20 13.45
CA ASN A 257 -16.65 -0.67 14.59
C ASN A 257 -17.20 -0.04 15.88
N ALA A 258 -17.76 -0.84 16.77
CA ALA A 258 -18.16 -0.42 18.10
C ALA A 258 -16.98 0.18 18.88
N GLY A 259 -15.78 -0.41 18.75
CA GLY A 259 -14.55 0.12 19.36
C GLY A 259 -14.19 1.54 18.94
N LEU A 260 -14.54 1.98 17.73
CA LEU A 260 -14.31 3.36 17.31
C LEU A 260 -15.24 4.32 18.04
N LEU A 261 -16.52 3.95 18.16
CA LEU A 261 -17.52 4.75 18.87
C LEU A 261 -17.15 4.90 20.36
N GLU A 262 -16.69 3.81 20.98
CA GLU A 262 -16.21 3.80 22.36
C GLU A 262 -14.96 4.68 22.54
N GLN A 263 -13.99 4.58 21.64
CA GLN A 263 -12.76 5.38 21.74
C GLN A 263 -12.99 6.88 21.54
N LEU A 264 -13.91 7.25 20.66
CA LEU A 264 -14.29 8.65 20.44
C LEU A 264 -15.29 9.16 21.49
N ASP A 265 -15.57 8.38 22.54
CA ASP A 265 -16.56 8.68 23.59
C ASP A 265 -17.93 9.12 23.04
N HIS A 266 -18.33 8.52 21.92
CA HIS A 266 -19.56 8.86 21.22
C HIS A 266 -19.67 10.36 20.85
N ASP A 267 -18.55 11.05 20.67
CA ASP A 267 -18.53 12.45 20.24
C ASP A 267 -19.09 12.56 18.82
N ARG A 268 -20.26 13.22 18.72
CA ARG A 268 -21.01 13.39 17.49
C ARG A 268 -20.19 14.06 16.39
N GLU A 269 -19.36 15.06 16.71
CA GLU A 269 -18.60 15.80 15.70
C GLU A 269 -17.46 14.95 15.13
N GLN A 270 -16.73 14.23 15.99
CA GLN A 270 -15.65 13.34 15.58
C GLN A 270 -16.19 12.18 14.74
N ILE A 271 -17.32 11.60 15.14
CA ILE A 271 -17.98 10.53 14.39
C ILE A 271 -18.53 11.04 13.07
N ALA A 272 -19.15 12.23 13.04
CA ALA A 272 -19.61 12.83 11.80
C ALA A 272 -18.44 13.07 10.83
N ALA A 273 -17.29 13.51 11.35
CA ALA A 273 -16.09 13.71 10.56
C ALA A 273 -15.53 12.41 9.96
N VAL A 274 -15.48 11.33 10.75
CA VAL A 274 -15.09 10.00 10.23
C VAL A 274 -16.08 9.52 9.16
N LEU A 275 -17.38 9.62 9.41
CA LEU A 275 -18.39 9.21 8.43
C LEU A 275 -18.32 10.06 7.15
N ALA A 276 -18.03 11.36 7.24
CA ALA A 276 -17.82 12.22 6.09
C ALA A 276 -16.57 11.80 5.29
N HIS A 277 -15.48 11.47 5.97
CA HIS A 277 -14.26 10.93 5.35
C HIS A 277 -14.54 9.60 4.61
N GLU A 278 -15.23 8.65 5.25
CA GLU A 278 -15.61 7.38 4.62
C GLU A 278 -16.59 7.56 3.46
N LEU A 279 -17.52 8.51 3.55
CA LEU A 279 -18.41 8.87 2.45
C LEU A 279 -17.65 9.41 1.24
N ALA A 280 -16.54 10.14 1.44
CA ALA A 280 -15.69 10.59 0.36
C ALA A 280 -15.01 9.41 -0.36
N HIS A 281 -14.48 8.43 0.38
CA HIS A 281 -13.95 7.18 -0.19
C HIS A 281 -15.02 6.39 -0.97
N TRP A 282 -16.24 6.31 -0.41
CA TRP A 282 -17.36 5.65 -1.08
C TRP A 282 -17.75 6.36 -2.38
N ARG A 283 -17.89 7.69 -2.36
CA ARG A 283 -18.19 8.53 -3.53
C ARG A 283 -17.16 8.34 -4.63
N ASP A 284 -15.88 8.31 -4.27
CA ASP A 284 -14.76 8.26 -5.21
C ASP A 284 -14.44 6.83 -5.70
N GLY A 285 -15.10 5.82 -5.12
CA GLY A 285 -15.01 4.43 -5.55
C GLY A 285 -13.70 3.76 -5.16
N ASP A 286 -13.11 4.13 -4.02
CA ASP A 286 -11.80 3.61 -3.61
C ASP A 286 -11.82 2.11 -3.34
N ALA A 287 -12.93 1.59 -2.82
CA ALA A 287 -13.15 0.15 -2.67
C ALA A 287 -13.16 -0.60 -4.02
N ILE A 288 -13.59 0.04 -5.11
CA ILE A 288 -13.55 -0.53 -6.48
C ILE A 288 -12.10 -0.58 -6.95
N ALA A 289 -11.34 0.50 -6.76
CA ALA A 289 -9.93 0.56 -7.11
C ALA A 289 -9.10 -0.51 -6.35
N MET A 290 -9.41 -0.71 -5.07
CA MET A 290 -8.79 -1.74 -4.24
C MET A 290 -9.11 -3.14 -4.75
N ALA A 291 -10.39 -3.40 -5.09
CA ALA A 291 -10.79 -4.67 -5.68
C ALA A 291 -10.11 -4.89 -7.05
N TRP A 292 -10.01 -3.85 -7.89
CA TRP A 292 -9.33 -3.92 -9.18
C TRP A 292 -7.85 -4.30 -9.01
N ALA A 293 -7.13 -3.61 -8.12
CA ALA A 293 -5.72 -3.87 -7.84
C ALA A 293 -5.48 -5.31 -7.38
N LYS A 294 -6.35 -5.86 -6.51
CA LYS A 294 -6.30 -7.27 -6.09
C LYS A 294 -6.60 -8.22 -7.25
N GLY A 295 -7.61 -7.90 -8.06
CA GLY A 295 -8.07 -8.74 -9.15
C GLY A 295 -7.02 -8.90 -10.26
N VAL A 296 -6.41 -7.81 -10.72
CA VAL A 296 -5.35 -7.90 -11.74
C VAL A 296 -4.09 -8.59 -11.24
N ALA A 297 -3.85 -8.55 -9.93
CA ALA A 297 -2.73 -9.22 -9.27
C ALA A 297 -3.13 -10.56 -8.62
N LEU A 298 -4.27 -11.16 -8.98
CA LEU A 298 -4.92 -12.22 -8.18
C LEU A 298 -3.98 -13.39 -7.81
N PRO A 299 -3.18 -14.00 -8.72
CA PRO A 299 -2.24 -15.06 -8.35
C PRO A 299 -1.22 -14.61 -7.29
N LEU A 300 -0.64 -13.42 -7.46
CA LEU A 300 0.32 -12.85 -6.52
C LEU A 300 -0.34 -12.51 -5.18
N PHE A 301 -1.54 -11.91 -5.22
CA PHE A 301 -2.33 -11.61 -4.03
C PHE A 301 -2.62 -12.88 -3.22
N LEU A 302 -3.07 -13.96 -3.85
CA LEU A 302 -3.36 -15.23 -3.18
C LEU A 302 -2.09 -15.84 -2.57
N ALA A 303 -0.97 -15.83 -3.29
CA ALA A 303 0.31 -16.31 -2.79
C ALA A 303 0.81 -15.49 -1.59
N PHE A 304 0.67 -14.16 -1.65
CA PHE A 304 1.04 -13.25 -0.56
C PHE A 304 0.17 -13.49 0.67
N GLU A 305 -1.14 -13.59 0.49
CA GLU A 305 -2.10 -13.88 1.55
C GLU A 305 -1.85 -15.24 2.22
N LEU A 306 -1.47 -16.26 1.44
CA LEU A 306 -1.07 -17.55 1.98
C LEU A 306 0.21 -17.43 2.81
N ALA A 307 1.24 -16.76 2.30
CA ALA A 307 2.50 -16.52 3.00
C ALA A 307 2.27 -15.77 4.33
N ASP A 308 1.48 -14.71 4.29
CA ASP A 308 1.15 -13.86 5.43
C ASP A 308 0.32 -14.61 6.49
N ARG A 309 -0.65 -15.46 6.09
CA ARG A 309 -1.35 -16.37 7.02
C ARG A 309 -0.41 -17.41 7.61
N ALA A 310 0.45 -18.03 6.81
CA ALA A 310 1.41 -19.01 7.26
C ALA A 310 2.40 -18.41 8.28
N LEU A 311 2.87 -17.18 8.06
CA LEU A 311 3.72 -16.46 9.00
C LEU A 311 3.03 -16.18 10.34
N ARG A 312 1.76 -15.78 10.32
CA ARG A 312 0.97 -15.60 11.56
C ARG A 312 0.69 -16.92 12.28
N ALA A 313 0.47 -18.00 11.54
CA ALA A 313 0.23 -19.32 12.11
C ALA A 313 1.50 -19.94 12.70
N ALA A 314 2.67 -19.61 12.16
CA ALA A 314 3.96 -20.12 12.62
C ALA A 314 4.32 -19.57 14.01
N ARG A 315 4.12 -20.39 15.06
CA ARG A 315 4.37 -19.98 16.47
C ARG A 315 5.82 -20.10 16.92
N ILE A 316 6.68 -20.77 16.14
CA ILE A 316 8.10 -20.98 16.49
C ILE A 316 9.03 -20.33 15.46
N ARG A 317 10.18 -19.83 15.94
CA ARG A 317 11.17 -19.13 15.10
C ARG A 317 11.67 -19.94 13.90
N PRO A 318 11.98 -21.24 14.01
CA PRO A 318 12.45 -22.02 12.85
C PRO A 318 11.40 -22.14 11.74
N LEU A 319 10.13 -22.34 12.10
CA LEU A 319 9.04 -22.40 11.14
C LEU A 319 8.78 -21.04 10.50
N GLN A 320 8.83 -19.95 11.27
CA GLN A 320 8.73 -18.60 10.71
C GLN A 320 9.87 -18.32 9.72
N PHE A 321 11.10 -18.72 10.06
CA PHE A 321 12.24 -18.61 9.16
C PHE A 321 12.00 -19.40 7.87
N LEU A 322 11.55 -20.65 7.97
CA LEU A 322 11.25 -21.48 6.80
C LEU A 322 10.16 -20.85 5.92
N VAL A 323 9.05 -20.37 6.51
CA VAL A 323 7.99 -19.71 5.74
C VAL A 323 8.53 -18.45 5.06
N ARG A 324 9.34 -17.63 5.74
CA ARG A 324 10.00 -16.47 5.11
C ARG A 324 10.92 -16.91 3.97
N LEU A 325 11.73 -17.94 4.17
CA LEU A 325 12.64 -18.48 3.16
C LEU A 325 11.91 -19.05 1.95
N LEU A 326 10.72 -19.63 2.10
CA LEU A 326 9.95 -20.17 0.98
C LEU A 326 9.12 -19.10 0.26
N SER A 327 8.70 -18.05 0.97
CA SER A 327 7.82 -17.00 0.43
C SER A 327 8.53 -15.69 0.12
N TRP A 328 9.84 -15.57 0.37
CA TRP A 328 10.58 -14.30 0.28
C TRP A 328 10.42 -13.64 -1.09
N SER A 329 10.38 -14.41 -2.19
CA SER A 329 10.29 -13.86 -3.54
C SER A 329 8.93 -13.21 -3.81
N VAL A 330 7.85 -13.80 -3.28
CA VAL A 330 6.49 -13.22 -3.30
C VAL A 330 6.46 -11.96 -2.44
N LEU A 331 6.98 -12.04 -1.21
CA LEU A 331 7.02 -10.90 -0.28
C LEU A 331 7.83 -9.74 -0.87
N ALA A 332 8.97 -10.02 -1.49
CA ALA A 332 9.82 -9.03 -2.14
C ALA A 332 9.15 -8.40 -3.37
N THR A 333 8.48 -9.20 -4.21
CA THR A 333 7.73 -8.71 -5.37
C THR A 333 6.66 -7.71 -4.96
N VAL A 334 5.90 -8.03 -3.90
CA VAL A 334 4.88 -7.11 -3.37
C VAL A 334 5.53 -5.88 -2.75
N ARG A 335 6.52 -6.05 -1.87
CA ARG A 335 7.16 -4.97 -1.11
C ARG A 335 7.87 -3.94 -2.00
N TYR A 336 8.60 -4.39 -3.01
CA TYR A 336 9.47 -3.54 -3.82
C TYR A 336 8.90 -3.25 -5.21
N GLY A 337 7.96 -4.04 -5.72
CA GLY A 337 7.33 -3.84 -7.02
C GLY A 337 5.95 -3.20 -6.90
N VAL A 338 5.01 -3.91 -6.26
CA VAL A 338 3.60 -3.51 -6.24
C VAL A 338 3.33 -2.32 -5.32
N LEU A 339 3.86 -2.33 -4.09
CA LEU A 339 3.58 -1.28 -3.11
C LEU A 339 4.01 0.12 -3.56
N PRO A 340 5.25 0.34 -4.04
CA PRO A 340 5.66 1.69 -4.44
C PRO A 340 4.83 2.24 -5.60
N ALA A 341 4.45 1.38 -6.55
CA ALA A 341 3.61 1.75 -7.69
C ALA A 341 2.16 2.10 -7.30
N GLN A 342 1.73 1.69 -6.11
CA GLN A 342 0.38 1.95 -5.60
C GLN A 342 0.36 3.09 -4.56
N ALA A 343 1.48 3.34 -3.87
CA ALA A 343 1.57 4.25 -2.72
C ALA A 343 1.12 5.68 -3.03
N THR A 344 1.51 6.23 -4.19
CA THR A 344 1.13 7.59 -4.57
C THR A 344 -0.39 7.76 -4.68
N LEU A 345 -1.09 6.75 -5.23
CA LEU A 345 -2.54 6.79 -5.35
C LEU A 345 -3.19 6.75 -3.96
N TRP A 346 -2.82 5.79 -3.13
CA TRP A 346 -3.43 5.60 -1.81
C TRP A 346 -3.24 6.84 -0.93
N ARG A 347 -2.06 7.47 -0.96
CA ARG A 347 -1.84 8.74 -0.26
C ARG A 347 -2.72 9.86 -0.80
N ALA A 348 -2.81 10.01 -2.12
CA ALA A 348 -3.65 11.04 -2.71
C ALA A 348 -5.14 10.85 -2.40
N GLN A 349 -5.62 9.61 -2.31
CA GLN A 349 -7.00 9.29 -1.93
C GLN A 349 -7.29 9.71 -0.49
N GLU A 350 -6.37 9.41 0.44
CA GLU A 350 -6.50 9.79 1.84
C GLU A 350 -6.63 11.31 2.01
N TYR A 351 -5.71 12.05 1.39
CA TYR A 351 -5.73 13.51 1.43
C TYR A 351 -6.96 14.11 0.75
N ARG A 352 -7.48 13.48 -0.31
CA ARG A 352 -8.73 13.88 -0.94
C ARG A 352 -9.94 13.66 -0.04
N ALA A 353 -9.97 12.55 0.70
CA ALA A 353 -11.04 12.26 1.64
C ALA A 353 -11.03 13.24 2.82
N ASP A 354 -9.85 13.56 3.36
CA ASP A 354 -9.67 14.59 4.39
C ASP A 354 -10.13 15.97 3.93
N ALA A 355 -9.68 16.37 2.74
CA ALA A 355 -10.08 17.63 2.11
C ALA A 355 -11.59 17.72 1.87
N ALA A 356 -12.23 16.62 1.46
CA ALA A 356 -13.67 16.57 1.24
C ALA A 356 -14.45 16.70 2.55
N ALA A 357 -14.02 16.00 3.61
CA ALA A 357 -14.62 16.12 4.93
C ALA A 357 -14.44 17.54 5.51
N ALA A 358 -13.25 18.13 5.36
CA ALA A 358 -12.98 19.50 5.78
C ALA A 358 -13.84 20.52 5.01
N ALA A 359 -13.94 20.39 3.68
CA ALA A 359 -14.79 21.24 2.85
C ALA A 359 -16.30 21.11 3.18
N ALA A 360 -16.73 19.95 3.69
CA ALA A 360 -18.09 19.74 4.21
C ALA A 360 -18.30 20.28 5.65
N GLY A 361 -17.30 20.97 6.22
CA GLY A 361 -17.38 21.60 7.53
C GLY A 361 -17.11 20.66 8.71
N TYR A 362 -16.41 19.54 8.48
CA TYR A 362 -16.03 18.58 9.52
C TYR A 362 -14.53 18.61 9.88
N GLN A 363 -13.83 19.69 9.53
CA GLN A 363 -12.39 19.85 9.76
C GLN A 363 -12.02 19.68 11.24
N ASP A 364 -12.72 20.37 12.16
CA ASP A 364 -12.40 20.33 13.59
C ASP A 364 -12.63 18.94 14.20
N GLY A 365 -13.71 18.25 13.81
CA GLY A 365 -13.97 16.88 14.22
C GLY A 365 -12.88 15.93 13.70
N LEU A 366 -12.49 16.04 12.43
CA LEU A 366 -11.47 15.18 11.82
C LEU A 366 -10.10 15.40 12.47
N ARG A 367 -9.73 16.66 12.72
CA ARG A 367 -8.49 17.04 13.39
C ARG A 367 -8.40 16.41 14.78
N ARG A 368 -9.46 16.53 15.59
CA ARG A 368 -9.52 15.92 16.93
C ARG A 368 -9.41 14.40 16.86
N THR A 369 -10.11 13.77 15.91
CA THR A 369 -10.01 12.33 15.66
C THR A 369 -8.59 11.91 15.32
N LEU A 370 -7.90 12.59 14.40
CA LEU A 370 -6.55 12.22 13.96
C LEU A 370 -5.49 12.46 15.02
N ALA A 371 -5.64 13.50 15.83
CA ALA A 371 -4.74 13.78 16.95
C ALA A 371 -4.91 12.77 18.09
N TYR A 372 -6.14 12.25 18.28
CA TYR A 372 -6.46 11.27 19.31
C TYR A 372 -6.10 9.83 18.88
N LEU A 373 -6.56 9.40 17.70
CA LEU A 373 -6.32 8.07 17.15
C LEU A 373 -4.91 8.00 16.57
N ARG A 374 -3.93 7.62 17.39
CA ARG A 374 -2.51 7.52 17.00
C ARG A 374 -2.21 6.48 15.91
N GLY A 375 -3.17 5.59 15.62
CA GLY A 375 -3.13 4.65 14.51
C GLY A 375 -4.19 4.99 13.47
N SER A 376 -3.98 4.58 12.21
CA SER A 376 -5.02 4.65 11.18
C SER A 376 -6.24 3.84 11.64
N PHE A 377 -7.43 4.45 11.53
CA PHE A 377 -8.71 3.79 11.76
C PHE A 377 -9.24 3.13 10.47
N ASP A 378 -8.42 3.03 9.42
CA ASP A 378 -8.85 2.53 8.12
C ASP A 378 -8.94 1.00 8.14
N GLY A 379 -10.02 0.47 7.57
CA GLY A 379 -10.34 -0.96 7.68
C GLY A 379 -9.36 -1.93 7.03
N GLN A 380 -8.48 -2.51 7.85
CA GLN A 380 -7.64 -3.65 7.48
C GLN A 380 -8.45 -4.96 7.51
N ARG A 381 -8.72 -5.56 6.34
CA ARG A 381 -9.47 -6.84 6.25
C ARG A 381 -8.62 -8.06 5.87
N SER A 382 -7.41 -7.83 5.36
CA SER A 382 -6.47 -8.86 4.91
C SER A 382 -5.02 -8.40 5.10
N GLY A 383 -4.06 -9.32 4.97
CA GLY A 383 -2.64 -8.98 5.05
C GLY A 383 -2.20 -8.05 3.94
N TRP A 384 -2.75 -8.25 2.74
CA TRP A 384 -2.59 -7.39 1.59
C TRP A 384 -3.16 -5.99 1.84
N ASP A 385 -4.37 -5.90 2.41
CA ASP A 385 -4.97 -4.61 2.77
C ASP A 385 -4.10 -3.87 3.76
N ARG A 386 -3.65 -4.53 4.83
CA ARG A 386 -2.71 -3.94 5.78
C ARG A 386 -1.43 -3.45 5.11
N THR A 387 -0.94 -4.18 4.10
CA THR A 387 0.31 -3.84 3.41
C THR A 387 0.14 -2.65 2.47
N LEU A 388 -0.98 -2.55 1.75
CA LEU A 388 -1.30 -1.38 0.93
C LEU A 388 -1.66 -0.16 1.78
N LEU A 389 -2.51 -0.34 2.79
CA LEU A 389 -2.94 0.73 3.70
C LEU A 389 -1.78 1.25 4.56
N ALA A 390 -0.73 0.44 4.83
CA ALA A 390 0.50 0.94 5.45
C ALA A 390 1.23 1.99 4.61
N SER A 391 0.83 2.21 3.34
CA SER A 391 1.33 3.32 2.53
C SER A 391 0.56 4.63 2.74
N HIS A 392 -0.51 4.63 3.54
CA HIS A 392 -1.25 5.82 3.95
C HIS A 392 -0.30 6.84 4.59
N PRO A 393 -0.56 8.15 4.38
CA PRO A 393 0.25 9.18 4.98
C PRO A 393 0.12 9.13 6.51
N PRO A 394 1.22 9.38 7.26
CA PRO A 394 1.14 9.53 8.71
C PRO A 394 0.11 10.60 9.11
N ASN A 395 -0.55 10.40 10.25
CA ASN A 395 -1.56 11.33 10.75
C ASN A 395 -1.02 12.76 10.90
N GLU A 396 0.24 12.95 11.32
CA GLU A 396 0.88 14.27 11.38
C GLU A 396 0.87 14.99 10.03
N LEU A 397 1.14 14.30 8.92
CA LEU A 397 1.10 14.92 7.59
C LEU A 397 -0.32 15.21 7.12
N ARG A 398 -1.32 14.48 7.64
CA ARG A 398 -2.74 14.76 7.39
C ARG A 398 -3.20 15.96 8.21
N LEU A 399 -2.80 16.03 9.49
CA LEU A 399 -3.02 17.15 10.40
C LEU A 399 -2.40 18.43 9.83
N ASP A 400 -1.14 18.39 9.39
CA ASP A 400 -0.47 19.54 8.76
C ASP A 400 -1.34 20.14 7.66
N ARG A 401 -1.98 19.31 6.80
CA ARG A 401 -2.83 19.78 5.70
C ARG A 401 -4.19 20.31 6.13
N LEU A 402 -4.74 19.79 7.22
CA LEU A 402 -5.99 20.29 7.80
C LEU A 402 -5.76 21.59 8.56
N GLU A 403 -4.59 21.75 9.16
CA GLU A 403 -4.17 22.86 10.00
C GLU A 403 -3.44 23.96 9.20
N HIS A 404 -3.90 24.22 7.96
CA HIS A 404 -3.31 25.19 7.04
C HIS A 404 -3.86 26.62 7.18
N ASP A 405 -4.57 26.93 8.26
CA ASP A 405 -5.04 28.29 8.55
C ASP A 405 -4.16 28.98 9.61
N ASP A 406 -4.39 30.28 9.83
CA ASP A 406 -3.62 31.07 10.80
C ASP A 406 -3.94 30.73 12.27
N ARG A 407 -4.68 29.64 12.53
CA ARG A 407 -5.05 29.22 13.88
C ARG A 407 -3.89 28.48 14.54
N VAL A 408 -3.78 28.65 15.85
CA VAL A 408 -2.83 27.86 16.66
C VAL A 408 -3.54 26.60 17.12
N TYR A 409 -2.98 25.45 16.76
CA TYR A 409 -3.47 24.15 17.17
C TYR A 409 -2.61 23.59 18.30
N PRO A 410 -3.08 23.65 19.56
CA PRO A 410 -2.35 23.03 20.65
C PRO A 410 -2.38 21.51 20.48
N LEU A 411 -1.24 20.86 20.70
CA LEU A 411 -1.11 19.41 20.77
C LEU A 411 -1.74 18.99 22.10
N HIS A 412 -2.42 17.85 22.09
CA HIS A 412 -2.93 17.26 23.32
C HIS A 412 -1.78 16.96 24.28
N GLU A 413 -1.99 17.15 25.60
CA GLU A 413 -0.96 16.93 26.62
C GLU A 413 -0.33 15.53 26.54
N GLU A 414 -1.12 14.54 26.11
CA GLU A 414 -0.65 13.18 25.98
C GLU A 414 0.23 12.94 24.75
N HIS A 415 0.32 13.91 23.83
CA HIS A 415 1.01 13.78 22.54
C HIS A 415 2.52 13.58 22.74
N PRO A 416 3.17 12.63 22.04
CA PRO A 416 4.58 12.31 22.26
C PRO A 416 5.53 13.49 22.08
N LEU A 417 5.22 14.41 21.15
CA LEU A 417 6.05 15.61 20.94
C LEU A 417 6.01 16.55 22.16
N VAL A 418 4.89 16.59 22.89
CA VAL A 418 4.76 17.36 24.13
C VAL A 418 5.67 16.77 25.22
N ARG A 419 5.76 15.43 25.29
CA ARG A 419 6.67 14.74 26.22
C ARG A 419 8.14 14.85 25.83
N ALA A 420 8.43 14.97 24.53
CA ALA A 420 9.79 15.05 24.00
C ALA A 420 10.40 16.45 24.04
N LEU A 421 9.57 17.50 24.20
CA LEU A 421 9.99 18.89 24.29
C LEU A 421 9.78 19.42 25.72
N PRO A 422 10.83 19.44 26.57
CA PRO A 422 10.74 20.01 27.91
C PRO A 422 10.33 21.49 27.81
N GLY A 423 9.18 21.86 28.39
CA GLY A 423 8.68 23.24 28.41
C GLY A 423 7.50 23.54 27.47
N TRP A 424 6.98 22.54 26.75
CA TRP A 424 5.76 22.68 25.95
C TRP A 424 4.51 22.64 26.84
N THR A 425 4.26 23.73 27.59
CA THR A 425 3.00 23.93 28.31
C THR A 425 2.01 24.63 27.38
N GLY A 426 0.72 24.31 27.49
CA GLY A 426 -0.37 24.69 26.56
C GLY A 426 -0.62 26.18 26.31
N ASP A 427 0.28 27.07 26.75
CA ASP A 427 0.28 28.52 26.54
C ASP A 427 1.42 28.99 25.62
N SER A 428 2.14 28.09 24.93
CA SER A 428 3.34 28.49 24.18
C SER A 428 3.00 29.37 22.97
N THR A 429 3.30 30.67 23.09
CA THR A 429 3.20 31.73 22.08
C THR A 429 4.41 31.77 21.14
N VAL A 430 5.07 30.63 20.90
CA VAL A 430 6.29 30.59 20.11
C VAL A 430 5.96 30.83 18.64
N ARG A 431 6.01 32.11 18.25
CA ARG A 431 6.02 32.54 16.85
C ARG A 431 7.16 31.80 16.14
N LYS A 432 6.81 31.13 15.03
CA LYS A 432 7.75 30.49 14.10
C LYS A 432 8.91 31.45 13.81
N GLY A 433 10.13 30.98 14.07
CA GLY A 433 11.36 31.69 13.79
C GLY A 433 12.52 30.73 13.83
N TRP A 434 12.58 29.84 12.83
CA TRP A 434 13.79 29.23 12.28
C TRP A 434 13.55 28.94 10.81
#